data_AF-A0A7H4M2I0-F1
#
_entry.id   AF-A0A7H4M2I0-F1
#
_cell.length_a   1.000
_cell.length_b   1.000
_cell.length_c   1.000
_cell.angle_alpha   90.00
_cell.angle_beta   90.00
_cell.angle_gamma   90.00
#
_symmetry.space_group_name_H-M   'P 1'
#
loop_
_entity.id
_entity.type
_entity.pdbx_description
1 polymer ?
#
loop_
_entity_poly.entity_id
_entity_poly.type
_entity_poly.pdbx_seq_one_letter_code
_entity_poly.pdbx_strand_id
1 'polypeptide(L)'
;MERQLSPITLLNYRRQLETLIALADSAGLKSWQQCDAAQVRSLAVRSRRQGLGPASLALRLSALRSFFDWLVSQGELAANPAKGISAPKTPRHLPKNIDVDDVNRLLDIDLNDPLAVRDRAMLEVMYGAGLRLSELVNLDIKHLDLESGEVWVMGKGSKERRLPIGRNAVVWIEHWLDLRGLFGADEGALFLSKLGKRISARNVQKRFAEWGIKQGLNSHVHPHKLRHSFATHMLESSGDLRGVQELLVMRICPPLKFIPILISAPCVGVRCGASARQTGEIMRFYRPLGQISALTFDLDDTLYDNRPVIDRTLHESLSFVRSYHPSLSQFDASELNRLRQTLLASEPEIYHDVTEWRRRALELGMINAGLSAAMAKTGAEEAMANFAHWRSLIDVPQETHDTLAQLAEKWPLVAITNGNAQPELFGLSDYFRFVLRAGPDGRSKPFADMYHLAAERLALPLGQILHVGDDLTTDVAGSIRCGMQACWIKPQGADLMRTADSRLLPHIEISRLASLTSLI
;
A
#
# COMPACT_ATOMS: atom_id res chain seq x y z
N MET A 1 -17.52 -39.95 7.92
CA MET A 1 -16.49 -38.89 7.88
C MET A 1 -16.26 -38.43 6.43
N GLU A 2 -17.32 -38.07 5.67
CA GLU A 2 -17.24 -38.03 4.18
C GLU A 2 -16.84 -36.68 3.55
N ARG A 3 -17.18 -35.53 4.16
CA ARG A 3 -17.03 -34.21 3.49
C ARG A 3 -15.99 -33.27 4.10
N GLN A 4 -15.24 -33.72 5.11
CA GLN A 4 -14.22 -32.93 5.83
C GLN A 4 -14.65 -31.47 6.14
N LEU A 5 -15.90 -31.28 6.56
CA LEU A 5 -16.43 -29.94 6.84
C LEU A 5 -15.81 -29.40 8.13
N SER A 6 -15.53 -28.09 8.16
CA SER A 6 -15.00 -27.41 9.36
C SER A 6 -15.92 -27.63 10.58
N PRO A 7 -15.39 -27.73 11.82
CA PRO A 7 -16.19 -27.92 13.03
C PRO A 7 -17.33 -26.89 13.20
N ILE A 8 -17.08 -25.61 12.85
CA ILE A 8 -18.09 -24.54 12.92
C ILE A 8 -19.26 -24.77 11.95
N THR A 9 -18.99 -25.35 10.78
CA THR A 9 -20.02 -25.66 9.78
C THR A 9 -20.90 -26.80 10.29
N LEU A 10 -20.31 -27.82 10.92
CA LEU A 10 -21.07 -28.90 11.55
C LEU A 10 -21.98 -28.39 12.67
N LEU A 11 -21.45 -27.51 13.54
CA LEU A 11 -22.23 -26.89 14.62
C LEU A 11 -23.40 -26.07 14.07
N ASN A 12 -23.15 -25.26 13.03
CA ASN A 12 -24.19 -24.47 12.39
C ASN A 12 -25.24 -25.35 11.70
N TYR A 13 -24.83 -26.40 10.99
CA TYR A 13 -25.75 -27.31 10.32
C TYR A 13 -26.60 -28.07 11.34
N ARG A 14 -26.01 -28.55 12.44
CA ARG A 14 -26.75 -29.17 13.55
C ARG A 14 -27.84 -28.23 14.07
N ARG A 15 -27.50 -26.99 14.42
CA ARG A 15 -28.48 -26.00 14.91
C ARG A 15 -29.61 -25.74 13.91
N GLN A 16 -29.29 -25.67 12.61
CA GLN A 16 -30.32 -25.49 11.59
C GLN A 16 -31.23 -26.72 11.45
N LEU A 17 -30.67 -27.93 11.51
CA LEU A 17 -31.43 -29.17 11.44
C LEU A 17 -32.31 -29.38 12.67
N GLU A 18 -31.82 -29.10 13.88
CA GLU A 18 -32.61 -29.12 15.12
C GLU A 18 -33.82 -28.18 15.01
N THR A 19 -33.62 -26.97 14.48
CA THR A 19 -34.75 -26.04 14.28
C THR A 19 -35.72 -26.55 13.22
N LEU A 20 -35.23 -27.19 12.15
CA LEU A 20 -36.06 -27.75 11.09
C LEU A 20 -36.87 -28.96 11.56
N ILE A 21 -36.31 -29.80 12.44
CA ILE A 21 -37.02 -30.91 13.08
C ILE A 21 -38.18 -30.35 13.90
N ALA A 22 -37.94 -29.38 14.77
CA ALA A 22 -39.01 -28.75 15.56
C ALA A 22 -40.11 -28.10 14.70
N LEU A 23 -39.73 -27.51 13.55
CA LEU A 23 -40.69 -26.97 12.59
C LEU A 23 -41.45 -28.07 11.84
N ALA A 24 -40.80 -29.18 11.50
CA ALA A 24 -41.44 -30.33 10.85
C ALA A 24 -42.44 -31.01 11.80
N ASP A 25 -42.06 -31.24 13.06
CA ASP A 25 -42.92 -31.83 14.09
C ASP A 25 -44.18 -30.99 14.29
N SER A 26 -44.02 -29.67 14.43
CA SER A 26 -45.16 -28.75 14.55
C SER A 26 -45.96 -28.58 13.25
N ALA A 27 -45.46 -29.05 12.11
CA ALA A 27 -46.22 -29.16 10.85
C ALA A 27 -46.92 -30.52 10.70
N GLY A 28 -46.74 -31.46 11.63
CA GLY A 28 -47.29 -32.81 11.57
C GLY A 28 -46.54 -33.77 10.64
N LEU A 29 -45.33 -33.44 10.20
CA LEU A 29 -44.48 -34.34 9.41
C LEU A 29 -43.98 -35.49 10.30
N LYS A 30 -44.45 -36.71 10.05
CA LYS A 30 -44.03 -37.90 10.80
C LYS A 30 -42.82 -38.62 10.21
N SER A 31 -42.56 -38.41 8.92
CA SER A 31 -41.40 -38.98 8.23
C SER A 31 -40.88 -38.02 7.15
N TRP A 32 -39.56 -38.05 6.93
CA TRP A 32 -38.90 -37.35 5.84
C TRP A 32 -39.28 -37.89 4.46
N GLN A 33 -39.73 -39.15 4.34
CA GLN A 33 -40.23 -39.73 3.08
C GLN A 33 -41.52 -39.06 2.59
N GLN A 34 -42.27 -38.42 3.49
CA GLN A 34 -43.49 -37.68 3.18
C GLN A 34 -43.22 -36.21 2.82
N CYS A 35 -41.95 -35.78 2.88
CA CYS A 35 -41.59 -34.40 2.65
C CYS A 35 -41.41 -34.14 1.15
N ASP A 36 -42.35 -33.42 0.56
CA ASP A 36 -42.31 -32.90 -0.80
C ASP A 36 -41.90 -31.41 -0.85
N ALA A 37 -41.78 -30.87 -2.06
CA ALA A 37 -41.35 -29.49 -2.27
C ALA A 37 -42.31 -28.43 -1.67
N ALA A 38 -43.59 -28.74 -1.49
CA ALA A 38 -44.57 -27.89 -0.83
C ALA A 38 -44.32 -27.81 0.69
N GLN A 39 -44.04 -28.92 1.38
CA GLN A 39 -43.73 -28.84 2.82
C GLN A 39 -42.38 -28.14 3.05
N VAL A 40 -41.38 -28.35 2.20
CA VAL A 40 -40.11 -27.59 2.29
C VAL A 40 -40.35 -26.08 2.10
N ARG A 41 -41.23 -25.69 1.17
CA ARG A 41 -41.65 -24.27 1.02
C ARG A 41 -42.39 -23.75 2.26
N SER A 42 -43.27 -24.55 2.86
CA SER A 42 -43.97 -24.21 4.10
C SER A 42 -43.00 -23.98 5.26
N LEU A 43 -42.00 -24.87 5.44
CA LEU A 43 -40.95 -24.72 6.46
C LEU A 43 -40.14 -23.43 6.26
N ALA A 44 -39.85 -23.06 5.01
CA ALA A 44 -39.17 -21.80 4.69
C ALA A 44 -40.03 -20.57 5.03
N VAL A 45 -41.33 -20.60 4.71
CA VAL A 45 -42.28 -19.52 5.04
C VAL A 45 -42.43 -19.37 6.56
N ARG A 46 -42.57 -20.47 7.30
CA ARG A 46 -42.65 -20.45 8.77
C ARG A 46 -41.38 -19.90 9.41
N SER A 47 -40.22 -20.31 8.91
CA SER A 47 -38.93 -19.75 9.34
C SER A 47 -38.89 -18.23 9.15
N ARG A 48 -39.39 -17.72 8.02
CA ARG A 48 -39.46 -16.27 7.76
C ARG A 48 -40.44 -15.55 8.69
N ARG A 49 -41.61 -16.15 8.97
CA ARG A 49 -42.59 -15.61 9.92
C ARG A 49 -42.04 -15.50 11.35
N GLN A 50 -41.09 -16.36 11.72
CA GLN A 50 -40.35 -16.29 12.99
C GLN A 50 -39.24 -15.22 12.98
N GLY A 51 -39.22 -14.31 12.01
CA GLY A 51 -38.25 -13.22 11.92
C GLY A 51 -36.90 -13.60 11.34
N LEU A 52 -36.76 -14.80 10.74
CA LEU A 52 -35.49 -15.24 10.17
C LEU A 52 -35.15 -14.44 8.91
N GLY A 53 -34.00 -13.76 8.92
CA GLY A 53 -33.51 -12.98 7.79
C GLY A 53 -33.15 -13.85 6.56
N PRO A 54 -33.10 -13.26 5.35
CA PRO A 54 -32.90 -14.00 4.10
C PRO A 54 -31.60 -14.83 4.04
N ALA A 55 -30.49 -14.32 4.59
CA ALA A 55 -29.21 -15.03 4.62
C ALA A 55 -29.24 -16.27 5.54
N SER A 56 -29.86 -16.14 6.72
CA SER A 56 -30.06 -17.24 7.65
C SER A 56 -31.01 -18.30 7.09
N LEU A 57 -32.03 -17.88 6.34
CA LEU A 57 -32.93 -18.79 5.62
C LEU A 57 -32.20 -19.56 4.52
N ALA A 58 -31.29 -18.92 3.78
CA ALA A 58 -30.46 -19.58 2.78
C ALA A 58 -29.54 -20.65 3.39
N LEU A 59 -28.93 -20.36 4.55
CA LEU A 59 -28.12 -21.32 5.30
C LEU A 59 -28.97 -22.52 5.76
N ARG A 60 -30.18 -22.27 6.29
CA ARG A 60 -31.12 -23.31 6.71
C ARG A 60 -31.50 -24.24 5.56
N LEU A 61 -31.87 -23.69 4.41
CA LEU A 61 -32.18 -24.49 3.21
C LEU A 61 -30.96 -25.23 2.66
N SER A 62 -29.75 -24.69 2.83
CA SER A 62 -28.51 -25.38 2.46
C SER A 62 -28.22 -26.60 3.35
N ALA A 63 -28.43 -26.46 4.66
CA ALA A 63 -28.32 -27.57 5.61
C ALA A 63 -29.36 -28.67 5.29
N LEU A 64 -30.62 -28.27 5.04
CA LEU A 64 -31.70 -29.19 4.67
C LEU A 64 -31.42 -29.93 3.36
N ARG A 65 -30.96 -29.22 2.32
CA ARG A 65 -30.56 -29.85 1.05
C ARG A 65 -29.46 -30.88 1.26
N SER A 66 -28.43 -30.53 2.02
CA SER A 66 -27.31 -31.43 2.30
C SER A 66 -27.75 -32.68 3.06
N PHE A 67 -28.73 -32.55 3.96
CA PHE A 67 -29.33 -33.67 4.68
C PHE A 67 -30.17 -34.57 3.76
N PHE A 68 -30.98 -34.00 2.88
CA PHE A 68 -31.73 -34.78 1.89
C PHE A 68 -30.85 -35.45 0.83
N ASP A 69 -29.77 -34.81 0.40
CA ASP A 69 -28.77 -35.46 -0.46
C ASP A 69 -28.17 -36.69 0.23
N TRP A 70 -27.94 -36.61 1.55
CA TRP A 70 -27.50 -37.75 2.33
C TRP A 70 -28.57 -38.85 2.42
N LEU A 71 -29.84 -38.53 2.72
CA LEU A 71 -30.93 -39.53 2.71
C LEU A 71 -31.09 -40.22 1.35
N VAL A 72 -30.94 -39.48 0.24
CA VAL A 72 -30.94 -40.07 -1.11
C VAL A 72 -29.75 -41.03 -1.27
N SER A 73 -28.56 -40.67 -0.80
CA SER A 73 -27.39 -41.56 -0.85
C SER A 73 -27.54 -42.84 -0.02
N GLN A 74 -28.37 -42.80 1.03
CA GLN A 74 -28.71 -43.97 1.86
C GLN A 74 -29.88 -44.79 1.28
N GLY A 75 -30.46 -44.36 0.15
CA GLY A 75 -31.64 -45.02 -0.45
C GLY A 75 -32.97 -44.71 0.25
N GLU A 76 -32.99 -43.84 1.25
CA GLU A 76 -34.18 -43.48 2.03
C GLU A 76 -35.13 -42.52 1.27
N LEU A 77 -34.61 -41.82 0.26
CA LEU A 77 -35.37 -40.93 -0.62
C LEU A 77 -34.99 -41.20 -2.08
N ALA A 78 -35.98 -41.18 -2.97
CA ALA A 78 -35.73 -41.29 -4.41
C ALA A 78 -35.12 -40.00 -5.01
N ALA A 79 -35.48 -38.84 -4.47
CA ALA A 79 -35.00 -37.54 -4.94
C ALA A 79 -35.00 -36.50 -3.81
N ASN A 80 -34.17 -35.45 -3.94
CA ASN A 80 -34.09 -34.37 -2.96
C ASN A 80 -35.21 -33.33 -3.19
N PRO A 81 -36.22 -33.21 -2.29
CA PRO A 81 -37.34 -32.30 -2.45
C PRO A 81 -36.96 -30.81 -2.28
N ALA A 82 -35.80 -30.53 -1.68
CA ALA A 82 -35.32 -29.17 -1.43
C ALA A 82 -34.45 -28.60 -2.57
N LYS A 83 -34.16 -29.40 -3.61
CA LYS A 83 -33.19 -29.05 -4.68
C LYS A 83 -33.58 -27.80 -5.47
N GLY A 84 -34.88 -27.62 -5.75
CA GLY A 84 -35.41 -26.47 -6.50
C GLY A 84 -35.81 -25.26 -5.64
N ILE A 85 -35.68 -25.34 -4.32
CA ILE A 85 -36.23 -24.31 -3.42
C ILE A 85 -35.16 -23.28 -3.07
N SER A 86 -35.41 -22.07 -3.56
CA SER A 86 -34.54 -20.92 -3.43
C SER A 86 -34.97 -20.05 -2.24
N ALA A 87 -34.00 -19.55 -1.47
CA ALA A 87 -34.26 -18.48 -0.51
C ALA A 87 -34.55 -17.17 -1.28
N PRO A 88 -35.34 -16.24 -0.70
CA PRO A 88 -35.49 -14.89 -1.24
C PRO A 88 -34.12 -14.24 -1.42
N LYS A 89 -33.90 -13.56 -2.54
CA LYS A 89 -32.65 -12.83 -2.78
C LYS A 89 -32.51 -11.75 -1.72
N THR A 90 -31.43 -11.80 -0.94
CA THR A 90 -31.06 -10.69 -0.06
C THR A 90 -30.76 -9.47 -0.95
N PRO A 91 -31.39 -8.30 -0.73
CA PRO A 91 -30.98 -7.09 -1.40
C PRO A 91 -29.50 -6.84 -1.10
N ARG A 92 -28.68 -6.76 -2.16
CA ARG A 92 -27.25 -6.46 -2.04
C ARG A 92 -27.11 -4.96 -1.96
N HIS A 93 -27.01 -4.42 -0.76
CA HIS A 93 -26.45 -3.09 -0.58
C HIS A 93 -24.94 -3.18 -0.83
N LEU A 94 -24.39 -2.26 -1.63
CA LEU A 94 -22.94 -2.11 -1.67
C LEU A 94 -22.47 -1.74 -0.26
N PRO A 95 -21.56 -2.52 0.34
CA PRO A 95 -20.93 -2.10 1.58
C PRO A 95 -20.25 -0.75 1.32
N LYS A 96 -20.62 0.30 2.05
CA LYS A 96 -19.82 1.52 2.10
C LYS A 96 -18.52 1.17 2.82
N ASN A 97 -17.38 1.23 2.14
CA ASN A 97 -16.08 1.01 2.77
C ASN A 97 -15.75 2.14 3.76
N ILE A 98 -14.80 1.89 4.64
CA ILE A 98 -14.21 2.94 5.49
C ILE A 98 -13.21 3.66 4.60
N ASP A 99 -13.33 4.97 4.43
CA ASP A 99 -12.40 5.77 3.63
C ASP A 99 -10.99 5.79 4.25
N VAL A 100 -9.96 6.09 3.46
CA VAL A 100 -8.55 6.16 3.89
C VAL A 100 -8.39 7.17 5.04
N ASP A 101 -9.05 8.32 4.96
CA ASP A 101 -9.01 9.33 6.02
C ASP A 101 -9.68 8.87 7.31
N ASP A 102 -10.80 8.14 7.20
CA ASP A 102 -11.46 7.52 8.35
C ASP A 102 -10.58 6.43 8.99
N VAL A 103 -9.85 5.67 8.16
CA VAL A 103 -8.86 4.72 8.67
C VAL A 103 -7.74 5.47 9.37
N ASN A 104 -7.17 6.54 8.80
CA ASN A 104 -6.12 7.33 9.45
C ASN A 104 -6.56 7.98 10.76
N ARG A 105 -7.85 8.32 10.92
CA ARG A 105 -8.41 8.78 12.21
C ARG A 105 -8.62 7.65 13.21
N LEU A 106 -9.14 6.51 12.75
CA LEU A 106 -9.20 5.28 13.58
C LEU A 106 -7.81 4.84 14.06
N LEU A 107 -6.86 5.12 13.17
CA LEU A 107 -5.43 5.26 13.27
C LEU A 107 -4.81 5.98 14.48
N ASP A 108 -5.48 7.00 14.98
CA ASP A 108 -4.82 8.06 15.75
C ASP A 108 -5.04 7.85 17.25
N ILE A 109 -4.40 6.81 17.80
CA ILE A 109 -4.58 6.40 19.21
C ILE A 109 -3.30 6.71 19.99
N ASP A 110 -3.44 7.43 21.10
CA ASP A 110 -2.35 7.80 22.02
C ASP A 110 -1.80 6.61 22.83
N LEU A 111 -0.56 6.74 23.29
CA LEU A 111 0.20 5.77 24.10
C LEU A 111 -0.21 5.69 25.59
N ASN A 112 -1.29 6.36 26.00
CA ASN A 112 -1.58 6.59 27.42
C ASN A 112 -2.25 5.41 28.16
N ASP A 113 -2.79 4.41 27.44
CA ASP A 113 -3.43 3.22 28.01
C ASP A 113 -2.86 1.95 27.36
N PRO A 114 -2.27 1.00 28.12
CA PRO A 114 -1.76 -0.25 27.57
C PRO A 114 -2.77 -1.05 26.75
N LEU A 115 -4.06 -0.99 27.08
CA LEU A 115 -5.11 -1.63 26.29
C LEU A 115 -5.40 -0.87 24.99
N ALA A 116 -5.18 0.44 24.96
CA ALA A 116 -5.25 1.25 23.75
C ALA A 116 -4.08 0.93 22.80
N VAL A 117 -2.86 0.81 23.32
CA VAL A 117 -1.68 0.35 22.56
C VAL A 117 -1.92 -1.02 21.93
N ARG A 118 -2.48 -1.97 22.71
CA ARG A 118 -2.89 -3.28 22.19
C ARG A 118 -3.86 -3.17 21.02
N ASP A 119 -4.92 -2.38 21.20
CA ASP A 119 -5.98 -2.26 20.20
C ASP A 119 -5.49 -1.58 18.93
N ARG A 120 -4.61 -0.60 19.09
CA ARG A 120 -3.90 0.09 18.01
C ARG A 120 -3.02 -0.87 17.21
N ALA A 121 -2.24 -1.70 17.88
CA ALA A 121 -1.46 -2.76 17.25
C ALA A 121 -2.36 -3.76 16.50
N MET A 122 -3.48 -4.18 17.11
CA MET A 122 -4.45 -5.06 16.45
C MET A 122 -5.05 -4.43 15.18
N LEU A 123 -5.36 -3.13 15.20
CA LEU A 123 -5.87 -2.39 14.05
C LEU A 123 -4.84 -2.30 12.92
N GLU A 124 -3.59 -1.94 13.25
CA GLU A 124 -2.48 -1.85 12.29
C GLU A 124 -2.19 -3.18 11.62
N VAL A 125 -2.08 -4.27 12.38
CA VAL A 125 -1.83 -5.61 11.82
C VAL A 125 -3.01 -6.07 10.97
N MET A 126 -4.24 -5.86 11.44
CA MET A 126 -5.42 -6.31 10.72
C MET A 126 -5.64 -5.54 9.42
N TYR A 127 -5.43 -4.22 9.44
CA TYR A 127 -5.54 -3.38 8.25
C TYR A 127 -4.34 -3.60 7.34
N GLY A 128 -3.11 -3.40 7.82
CA GLY A 128 -1.88 -3.42 7.03
C GLY A 128 -1.54 -4.76 6.37
N ALA A 129 -1.81 -5.90 7.02
CA ALA A 129 -1.62 -7.23 6.42
C ALA A 129 -2.93 -7.86 5.91
N GLY A 130 -4.05 -7.14 6.02
CA GLY A 130 -5.36 -7.67 5.67
C GLY A 130 -5.63 -9.02 6.34
N LEU A 131 -5.48 -9.14 7.66
CA LEU A 131 -5.73 -10.40 8.37
C LEU A 131 -7.22 -10.67 8.57
N ARG A 132 -7.60 -11.94 8.73
CA ARG A 132 -8.97 -12.29 9.18
C ARG A 132 -9.01 -12.12 10.69
N LEU A 133 -10.17 -11.81 11.24
CA LEU A 133 -10.35 -11.72 12.69
C LEU A 133 -9.89 -13.00 13.41
N SER A 134 -10.19 -14.17 12.83
CA SER A 134 -9.75 -15.46 13.36
C SER A 134 -8.24 -15.69 13.22
N GLU A 135 -7.59 -15.08 12.24
CA GLU A 135 -6.12 -15.17 12.09
C GLU A 135 -5.48 -14.28 13.16
N LEU A 136 -5.94 -13.04 13.32
CA LEU A 136 -5.45 -12.06 14.31
C LEU A 136 -5.51 -12.59 15.75
N VAL A 137 -6.66 -13.12 16.20
CA VAL A 137 -6.82 -13.58 17.60
C VAL A 137 -6.03 -14.84 17.92
N ASN A 138 -5.65 -15.60 16.90
CA ASN A 138 -4.88 -16.84 17.03
C ASN A 138 -3.38 -16.64 16.77
N LEU A 139 -2.91 -15.40 16.58
CA LEU A 139 -1.48 -15.12 16.47
C LEU A 139 -0.75 -15.45 17.77
N ASP A 140 0.46 -15.98 17.59
CA ASP A 140 1.42 -16.20 18.66
C ASP A 140 2.63 -15.34 18.40
N ILE A 141 3.42 -15.05 19.42
CA ILE A 141 4.66 -14.27 19.30
C ILE A 141 5.60 -14.94 18.28
N LYS A 142 5.71 -16.27 18.30
CA LYS A 142 6.54 -17.05 17.34
C LYS A 142 6.12 -16.93 15.87
N HIS A 143 4.90 -16.45 15.61
CA HIS A 143 4.40 -16.27 14.25
C HIS A 143 4.80 -14.90 13.69
N LEU A 144 5.47 -14.06 14.48
CA LEU A 144 5.99 -12.77 14.06
C LEU A 144 7.48 -12.86 13.85
N ASP A 145 7.92 -12.34 12.72
CA ASP A 145 9.30 -11.94 12.53
C ASP A 145 9.30 -10.42 12.38
N LEU A 146 9.54 -9.73 13.49
CA LEU A 146 9.54 -8.26 13.54
C LEU A 146 10.77 -7.67 12.82
N GLU A 147 11.84 -8.45 12.68
CA GLU A 147 13.06 -8.03 11.99
C GLU A 147 12.89 -8.07 10.46
N SER A 148 12.16 -9.07 9.94
CA SER A 148 11.79 -9.15 8.52
C SER A 148 10.43 -8.51 8.18
N GLY A 149 9.66 -8.09 9.20
CA GLY A 149 8.34 -7.48 9.01
C GLY A 149 7.30 -8.47 8.47
N GLU A 150 7.40 -9.75 8.85
CA GLU A 150 6.51 -10.81 8.39
C GLU A 150 5.62 -11.34 9.51
N VAL A 151 4.38 -11.69 9.15
CA VAL A 151 3.48 -12.47 10.01
C VAL A 151 3.09 -13.77 9.33
N TRP A 152 3.19 -14.87 10.07
CA TRP A 152 2.84 -16.20 9.59
C TRP A 152 1.42 -16.52 10.06
N VAL A 153 0.52 -16.82 9.11
CA VAL A 153 -0.88 -17.09 9.44
C VAL A 153 -1.37 -18.41 8.86
N MET A 154 -2.12 -19.14 9.69
CA MET A 154 -2.80 -20.37 9.30
C MET A 154 -4.07 -20.04 8.50
N GLY A 155 -4.06 -20.32 7.20
CA GLY A 155 -5.20 -20.14 6.31
C GLY A 155 -6.25 -21.27 6.39
N LYS A 156 -7.37 -21.08 5.68
CA LYS A 156 -8.42 -22.10 5.55
C LYS A 156 -7.88 -23.31 4.78
N GLY A 157 -7.97 -24.50 5.38
CA GLY A 157 -7.41 -25.75 4.84
C GLY A 157 -6.01 -26.08 5.35
N SER A 158 -5.59 -25.49 6.48
CA SER A 158 -4.29 -25.73 7.13
C SER A 158 -3.08 -25.38 6.27
N LYS A 159 -3.23 -24.45 5.32
CA LYS A 159 -2.12 -23.91 4.53
C LYS A 159 -1.58 -22.66 5.21
N GLU A 160 -0.29 -22.68 5.55
CA GLU A 160 0.46 -21.53 6.04
C GLU A 160 0.68 -20.52 4.92
N ARG A 161 0.60 -19.23 5.26
CA ARG A 161 1.07 -18.15 4.38
C ARG A 161 1.80 -17.09 5.19
N ARG A 162 2.87 -16.57 4.62
CA ARG A 162 3.58 -15.39 5.12
C ARG A 162 2.96 -14.15 4.51
N LEU A 163 2.73 -13.15 5.34
CA LEU A 163 2.21 -11.85 4.92
C LEU A 163 3.12 -10.76 5.46
N PRO A 164 3.45 -9.74 4.65
CA PRO A 164 4.15 -8.59 5.16
C PRO A 164 3.21 -7.78 6.07
N ILE A 165 3.75 -7.27 7.18
CA ILE A 165 3.11 -6.27 8.04
C ILE A 165 3.86 -4.94 7.88
N GLY A 166 3.12 -3.84 7.77
CA GLY A 166 3.74 -2.52 7.62
C GLY A 166 4.51 -2.09 8.88
N ARG A 167 5.52 -1.22 8.73
CA ARG A 167 6.37 -0.75 9.83
C ARG A 167 5.59 -0.17 11.02
N ASN A 168 4.49 0.55 10.79
CA ASN A 168 3.62 1.02 11.89
C ASN A 168 3.07 -0.15 12.70
N ALA A 169 2.67 -1.24 12.04
CA ALA A 169 2.24 -2.44 12.74
C ALA A 169 3.37 -3.05 13.58
N VAL A 170 4.61 -3.06 13.06
CA VAL A 170 5.80 -3.51 13.81
C VAL A 170 6.01 -2.64 15.06
N VAL A 171 6.08 -1.31 14.90
CA VAL A 171 6.27 -0.35 16.01
C VAL A 171 5.20 -0.53 17.09
N TRP A 172 3.93 -0.62 16.68
CA TRP A 172 2.83 -0.79 17.63
C TRP A 172 2.80 -2.18 18.27
N ILE A 173 3.26 -3.21 17.56
CA ILE A 173 3.48 -4.54 18.16
C ILE A 173 4.62 -4.47 19.18
N GLU A 174 5.73 -3.81 18.90
CA GLU A 174 6.86 -3.64 19.85
C GLU A 174 6.40 -2.91 21.11
N HIS A 175 5.73 -1.76 20.97
CA HIS A 175 5.13 -1.05 22.10
C HIS A 175 4.14 -1.93 22.89
N TRP A 176 3.36 -2.75 22.20
CA TRP A 176 2.47 -3.69 22.87
C TRP A 176 3.26 -4.79 23.60
N LEU A 177 4.32 -5.34 23.02
CA LEU A 177 5.15 -6.39 23.64
C LEU A 177 5.82 -5.88 24.92
N ASP A 178 6.29 -4.63 24.93
CA ASP A 178 6.83 -3.98 26.13
C ASP A 178 5.81 -3.89 27.27
N LEU A 179 4.55 -3.61 26.94
CA LEU A 179 3.45 -3.46 27.91
C LEU A 179 2.73 -4.78 28.21
N ARG A 180 2.87 -5.80 27.36
CA ARG A 180 2.16 -7.09 27.44
C ARG A 180 2.47 -7.81 28.75
N GLY A 181 3.69 -7.67 29.27
CA GLY A 181 4.14 -8.23 30.54
C GLY A 181 3.26 -7.85 31.73
N LEU A 182 2.57 -6.69 31.66
CA LEU A 182 1.65 -6.22 32.70
C LEU A 182 0.38 -7.09 32.84
N PHE A 183 0.06 -7.94 31.87
CA PHE A 183 -1.19 -8.70 31.82
C PHE A 183 -1.05 -10.21 32.05
N GLY A 184 0.16 -10.80 32.00
CA GLY A 184 0.40 -12.21 32.39
C GLY A 184 0.10 -13.31 31.34
N ALA A 185 -0.54 -14.39 31.79
CA ALA A 185 -0.03 -15.79 31.79
C ALA A 185 -0.29 -16.72 30.56
N ASP A 186 -0.45 -16.21 29.34
CA ASP A 186 -0.39 -17.06 28.13
C ASP A 186 0.88 -16.69 27.35
N GLU A 187 1.98 -17.41 27.56
CA GLU A 187 3.29 -17.05 26.97
C GLU A 187 3.30 -17.03 25.44
N GLY A 188 2.41 -17.81 24.79
CA GLY A 188 2.38 -17.91 23.35
C GLY A 188 1.58 -16.79 22.68
N ALA A 189 0.42 -16.44 23.21
CA ALA A 189 -0.54 -15.57 22.53
C ALA A 189 -0.02 -14.13 22.34
N LEU A 190 -0.07 -13.60 21.12
CA LEU A 190 0.35 -12.22 20.85
C LEU A 190 -0.53 -11.20 21.58
N PHE A 191 -1.85 -11.32 21.45
CA PHE A 191 -2.81 -10.38 22.03
C PHE A 191 -3.56 -10.98 23.22
N LEU A 192 -3.42 -10.32 24.37
CA LEU A 192 -4.05 -10.72 25.62
C LEU A 192 -5.27 -9.84 25.94
N SER A 193 -6.26 -10.43 26.59
CA SER A 193 -7.37 -9.72 27.24
C SER A 193 -6.89 -9.06 28.54
N LYS A 194 -7.73 -8.18 29.13
CA LYS A 194 -7.45 -7.58 30.45
C LYS A 194 -7.25 -8.63 31.56
N LEU A 195 -7.74 -9.86 31.36
CA LEU A 195 -7.61 -10.99 32.29
C LEU A 195 -6.36 -11.85 32.02
N GLY A 196 -5.46 -11.44 31.11
CA GLY A 196 -4.21 -12.15 30.83
C GLY A 196 -4.34 -13.40 29.96
N LYS A 197 -5.54 -13.72 29.47
CA LYS A 197 -5.77 -14.82 28.51
C LYS A 197 -5.84 -14.31 27.08
N ARG A 198 -5.58 -15.17 26.08
CA ARG A 198 -5.81 -14.88 24.66
C ARG A 198 -7.12 -14.14 24.43
N ILE A 199 -7.06 -13.04 23.69
CA ILE A 199 -8.24 -12.22 23.42
C ILE A 199 -9.23 -12.97 22.52
N SER A 200 -10.53 -12.85 22.82
CA SER A 200 -11.58 -13.47 22.01
C SER A 200 -11.98 -12.59 20.81
N ALA A 201 -12.42 -13.21 19.72
CA ALA A 201 -12.94 -12.50 18.54
C ALA A 201 -14.05 -11.50 18.90
N ARG A 202 -14.94 -11.85 19.83
CA ARG A 202 -16.01 -10.99 20.32
C ARG A 202 -15.48 -9.74 21.04
N ASN A 203 -14.39 -9.89 21.79
CA ASN A 203 -13.76 -8.76 22.48
C ASN A 203 -13.11 -7.80 21.48
N VAL A 204 -12.37 -8.31 20.49
CA VAL A 204 -11.79 -7.47 19.42
C VAL A 204 -12.86 -6.71 18.66
N GLN A 205 -13.97 -7.36 18.27
CA GLN A 205 -15.11 -6.70 17.62
C GLN A 205 -15.66 -5.56 18.47
N LYS A 206 -15.87 -5.79 19.76
CA LYS A 206 -16.37 -4.78 20.70
C LYS A 206 -15.39 -3.59 20.80
N ARG A 207 -14.09 -3.86 20.95
CA ARG A 207 -13.05 -2.83 21.06
C ARG A 207 -12.94 -1.98 19.80
N PHE A 208 -12.98 -2.59 18.61
CA PHE A 208 -12.93 -1.86 17.35
C PHE A 208 -14.16 -0.96 17.15
N ALA A 209 -15.35 -1.45 17.53
CA ALA A 209 -16.55 -0.63 17.50
C ALA A 209 -16.46 0.57 18.48
N GLU A 210 -15.93 0.36 19.69
CA GLU A 210 -15.67 1.43 20.66
C GLU A 210 -14.70 2.49 20.12
N TRP A 211 -13.62 2.07 19.47
CA TRP A 211 -12.66 2.99 18.84
C TRP A 211 -13.26 3.78 17.69
N GLY A 212 -14.10 3.14 16.84
CA GLY A 212 -14.83 3.86 15.81
C GLY A 212 -15.71 4.98 16.36
N ILE A 213 -16.36 4.76 17.51
CA ILE A 213 -17.18 5.78 18.17
C ILE A 213 -16.29 6.87 18.78
N LYS A 214 -15.21 6.51 19.49
CA LYS A 214 -14.30 7.47 20.13
C LYS A 214 -13.63 8.41 19.14
N GLN A 215 -13.27 7.91 17.97
CA GLN A 215 -12.62 8.69 16.91
C GLN A 215 -13.62 9.40 15.98
N GLY A 216 -14.92 9.37 16.31
CA GLY A 216 -15.94 10.13 15.59
C GLY A 216 -16.24 9.63 14.17
N LEU A 217 -16.03 8.34 13.88
CA LEU A 217 -16.29 7.80 12.54
C LEU A 217 -17.80 7.72 12.28
N ASN A 218 -18.22 8.19 11.10
CA ASN A 218 -19.61 8.09 10.62
C ASN A 218 -20.02 6.64 10.28
N SER A 219 -19.05 5.74 10.14
CA SER A 219 -19.23 4.35 9.75
C SER A 219 -18.90 3.40 10.91
N HIS A 220 -19.78 2.43 11.17
CA HIS A 220 -19.53 1.40 12.17
C HIS A 220 -18.32 0.54 11.79
N VAL A 221 -17.29 0.57 12.63
CA VAL A 221 -16.05 -0.18 12.44
C VAL A 221 -16.27 -1.64 12.81
N HIS A 222 -15.98 -2.54 11.88
CA HIS A 222 -16.01 -3.97 12.11
C HIS A 222 -14.81 -4.65 11.43
N PRO A 223 -14.19 -5.68 12.04
CA PRO A 223 -13.04 -6.39 11.49
C PRO A 223 -13.14 -6.78 10.00
N HIS A 224 -14.26 -7.35 9.57
CA HIS A 224 -14.49 -7.67 8.14
C HIS A 224 -14.57 -6.44 7.23
N LYS A 225 -15.07 -5.32 7.74
CA LYS A 225 -15.19 -4.05 7.00
C LYS A 225 -13.83 -3.40 6.83
N LEU A 226 -12.99 -3.42 7.87
CA LEU A 226 -11.59 -3.00 7.79
C LEU A 226 -10.81 -3.79 6.74
N ARG A 227 -10.92 -5.13 6.76
CA ARG A 227 -10.29 -5.97 5.74
C ARG A 227 -10.79 -5.67 4.33
N HIS A 228 -12.09 -5.42 4.16
CA HIS A 228 -12.65 -5.11 2.84
C HIS A 228 -12.22 -3.72 2.36
N SER A 229 -12.12 -2.76 3.27
CA SER A 229 -11.60 -1.42 2.98
C SER A 229 -10.14 -1.51 2.58
N PHE A 230 -9.31 -2.27 3.31
CA PHE A 230 -7.93 -2.57 2.89
C PHE A 230 -7.85 -3.18 1.49
N ALA A 231 -8.66 -4.22 1.21
CA ALA A 231 -8.70 -4.84 -0.12
C ALA A 231 -9.07 -3.83 -1.21
N THR A 232 -10.01 -2.93 -0.92
CA THR A 232 -10.50 -1.94 -1.88
C THR A 232 -9.51 -0.81 -2.07
N HIS A 233 -8.95 -0.24 -1.00
CA HIS A 233 -7.89 0.78 -1.09
C HIS A 233 -6.64 0.26 -1.79
N MET A 234 -6.31 -1.01 -1.59
CA MET A 234 -5.22 -1.65 -2.31
C MET A 234 -5.58 -1.84 -3.79
N LEU A 235 -6.80 -2.25 -4.14
CA LEU A 235 -7.24 -2.35 -5.53
C LEU A 235 -7.29 -0.98 -6.23
N GLU A 236 -7.80 0.04 -5.55
CA GLU A 236 -7.89 1.42 -6.05
C GLU A 236 -6.50 2.02 -6.26
N SER A 237 -5.50 1.62 -5.48
CA SER A 237 -4.11 2.07 -5.62
C SER A 237 -3.20 1.18 -6.48
N SER A 238 -3.59 -0.08 -6.74
CA SER A 238 -2.78 -1.07 -7.49
C SER A 238 -3.34 -1.47 -8.86
N GLY A 239 -4.65 -1.37 -9.09
CA GLY A 239 -5.32 -1.81 -10.31
C GLY A 239 -5.32 -3.33 -10.56
N ASP A 240 -4.63 -4.14 -9.75
CA ASP A 240 -4.46 -5.58 -9.97
C ASP A 240 -5.34 -6.43 -9.04
N LEU A 241 -6.41 -6.98 -9.61
CA LEU A 241 -7.35 -7.84 -8.92
C LEU A 241 -6.77 -9.19 -8.50
N ARG A 242 -5.67 -9.65 -9.13
CA ARG A 242 -5.02 -10.94 -8.82
C ARG A 242 -3.98 -10.81 -7.69
N GLY A 243 -3.13 -9.79 -7.69
CA GLY A 243 -2.22 -9.52 -6.57
C GLY A 243 -2.95 -9.32 -5.24
N VAL A 244 -4.08 -8.60 -5.26
CA VAL A 244 -4.96 -8.47 -4.08
C VAL A 244 -5.60 -9.81 -3.68
N GLN A 245 -5.95 -10.68 -4.65
CA GLN A 245 -6.49 -12.02 -4.38
C GLN A 245 -5.45 -12.98 -3.77
N GLU A 246 -4.20 -12.90 -4.20
CA GLU A 246 -3.09 -13.71 -3.69
C GLU A 246 -2.72 -13.30 -2.25
N LEU A 247 -2.63 -11.99 -1.96
CA LEU A 247 -2.37 -11.48 -0.61
C LEU A 247 -3.52 -11.79 0.38
N LEU A 248 -4.77 -11.69 -0.07
CA LEU A 248 -5.95 -11.86 0.79
C LEU A 248 -6.54 -13.28 0.80
N VAL A 249 -6.04 -14.20 -0.02
CA VAL A 249 -6.62 -15.54 -0.27
C VAL A 249 -8.15 -15.45 -0.35
N MET A 250 -8.66 -14.57 -1.21
CA MET A 250 -10.09 -14.43 -1.44
C MET A 250 -10.54 -15.45 -2.49
N ARG A 251 -11.47 -16.35 -2.13
CA ARG A 251 -12.41 -16.92 -3.11
C ARG A 251 -13.49 -15.87 -3.34
N ILE A 252 -13.30 -14.99 -4.34
CA ILE A 252 -14.41 -14.20 -4.85
C ILE A 252 -15.32 -15.18 -5.62
N CYS A 253 -16.58 -15.29 -5.21
CA CYS A 253 -17.62 -15.96 -5.99
C CYS A 253 -17.78 -15.22 -7.34
N PRO A 254 -17.99 -15.90 -8.47
CA PRO A 254 -17.87 -15.31 -9.80
C PRO A 254 -19.04 -14.37 -10.14
N PRO A 255 -18.92 -13.54 -11.19
CA PRO A 255 -18.01 -12.42 -11.40
C PRO A 255 -18.58 -11.11 -10.82
N LEU A 256 -17.71 -10.13 -10.53
CA LEU A 256 -18.07 -8.72 -10.53
C LEU A 256 -18.52 -8.32 -11.94
N LYS A 257 -19.82 -8.47 -12.23
CA LYS A 257 -20.49 -8.02 -13.46
C LYS A 257 -20.72 -6.49 -13.51
N PHE A 258 -19.95 -5.70 -12.76
CA PHE A 258 -20.16 -4.26 -12.65
C PHE A 258 -18.85 -3.51 -12.85
N ILE A 259 -18.27 -3.70 -14.03
CA ILE A 259 -17.56 -2.65 -14.77
C ILE A 259 -18.24 -2.65 -16.15
N PRO A 260 -19.00 -1.63 -16.54
CA PRO A 260 -19.37 -1.48 -17.94
C PRO A 260 -18.11 -1.03 -18.71
N ILE A 261 -17.58 -1.94 -19.55
CA ILE A 261 -16.98 -1.74 -20.91
C ILE A 261 -15.90 -0.63 -21.00
N LEU A 262 -14.64 -0.80 -21.44
CA LEU A 262 -14.00 -1.56 -22.52
C LEU A 262 -12.75 -2.27 -21.94
N ILE A 263 -12.33 -3.46 -22.37
CA ILE A 263 -11.46 -3.68 -23.54
C ILE A 263 -11.60 -5.15 -23.96
N SER A 264 -11.90 -5.34 -25.24
CA SER A 264 -11.79 -6.59 -25.97
C SER A 264 -10.36 -6.74 -26.51
N ALA A 265 -9.59 -7.74 -26.05
CA ALA A 265 -8.49 -8.34 -26.80
C ALA A 265 -8.08 -9.69 -26.17
N PRO A 266 -7.62 -10.67 -26.96
CA PRO A 266 -7.55 -12.06 -26.55
C PRO A 266 -6.32 -12.37 -25.70
N CYS A 267 -6.52 -13.25 -24.72
CA CYS A 267 -5.48 -13.84 -23.89
C CYS A 267 -4.46 -14.62 -24.74
N VAL A 268 -3.24 -14.09 -24.84
CA VAL A 268 -2.07 -14.90 -25.19
C VAL A 268 -1.41 -15.33 -23.89
N GLY A 269 -1.35 -16.65 -23.66
CA GLY A 269 -0.80 -17.23 -22.45
C GLY A 269 0.70 -16.97 -22.35
N VAL A 270 1.14 -16.38 -21.23
CA VAL A 270 2.55 -16.31 -20.87
C VAL A 270 2.83 -17.44 -19.88
N ARG A 271 3.67 -18.37 -20.33
CA ARG A 271 4.27 -19.44 -19.51
C ARG A 271 5.16 -18.79 -18.46
N CYS A 272 5.03 -19.20 -17.20
CA CYS A 272 6.08 -18.99 -16.20
C CYS A 272 7.33 -19.74 -16.67
N GLY A 273 8.27 -19.01 -17.27
CA GLY A 273 9.62 -19.49 -17.58
C GLY A 273 10.57 -18.98 -16.50
N ALA A 274 10.96 -19.88 -15.61
CA ALA A 274 12.18 -19.69 -14.83
C ALA A 274 13.38 -19.90 -15.77
N SER A 275 14.11 -18.83 -16.13
CA SER A 275 15.57 -18.84 -16.23
C SER A 275 16.12 -17.46 -16.60
N ALA A 276 16.94 -16.89 -15.72
CA ALA A 276 18.18 -16.21 -16.06
C ALA A 276 19.06 -16.22 -14.81
N ARG A 277 19.72 -17.36 -14.55
CA ARG A 277 20.90 -17.42 -13.68
C ARG A 277 22.11 -17.31 -14.59
N GLN A 278 22.61 -16.11 -14.76
CA GLN A 278 23.98 -15.74 -15.13
C GLN A 278 23.98 -14.21 -15.28
N THR A 279 24.87 -13.53 -14.56
CA THR A 279 24.80 -12.12 -14.10
C THR A 279 23.94 -11.95 -12.86
N GLY A 280 24.48 -11.32 -11.82
CA GLY A 280 23.80 -11.08 -10.53
C GLY A 280 22.73 -9.99 -10.60
N GLU A 281 22.12 -9.79 -11.77
CA GLU A 281 21.17 -8.73 -12.06
C GLU A 281 19.76 -9.25 -11.88
N ILE A 282 19.09 -8.77 -10.84
CA ILE A 282 17.74 -9.21 -10.50
C ILE A 282 16.78 -8.07 -10.79
N MET A 283 16.12 -8.11 -11.95
CA MET A 283 14.90 -7.34 -12.20
C MET A 283 13.72 -8.07 -11.55
N ARG A 284 12.99 -7.39 -10.67
CA ARG A 284 11.82 -7.96 -9.97
C ARG A 284 10.56 -7.21 -10.36
N PHE A 285 9.49 -7.95 -10.62
CA PHE A 285 8.19 -7.38 -10.97
C PHE A 285 7.24 -7.49 -9.78
N TYR A 286 6.66 -6.36 -9.39
CA TYR A 286 5.68 -6.26 -8.30
C TYR A 286 4.28 -5.91 -8.82
N ARG A 287 4.18 -5.32 -10.02
CA ARG A 287 2.92 -5.07 -10.73
C ARG A 287 3.05 -5.49 -12.20
N PRO A 288 1.94 -5.80 -12.88
CA PRO A 288 1.97 -6.01 -14.33
C PRO A 288 2.49 -4.76 -15.04
N LEU A 289 3.48 -4.94 -15.91
CA LEU A 289 4.00 -3.87 -16.76
C LEU A 289 3.10 -3.74 -18.00
N GLY A 290 2.56 -2.56 -18.22
CA GLY A 290 1.84 -2.20 -19.43
C GLY A 290 2.78 -1.86 -20.60
N GLN A 291 2.21 -1.45 -21.72
CA GLN A 291 3.00 -0.97 -22.86
C GLN A 291 3.82 0.27 -22.45
N ILE A 292 5.12 0.26 -22.76
CA ILE A 292 6.01 1.41 -22.57
C ILE A 292 6.21 2.11 -23.90
N SER A 293 5.91 3.40 -23.92
CA SER A 293 6.10 4.30 -25.07
C SER A 293 7.12 5.42 -24.78
N ALA A 294 7.48 5.65 -23.51
CA ALA A 294 8.52 6.60 -23.11
C ALA A 294 9.07 6.28 -21.71
N LEU A 295 10.27 6.77 -21.41
CA LEU A 295 10.88 6.71 -20.09
C LEU A 295 11.08 8.12 -19.52
N THR A 296 10.76 8.29 -18.25
CA THR A 296 11.14 9.49 -17.49
C THR A 296 12.08 9.08 -16.37
N PHE A 297 13.08 9.90 -16.05
CA PHE A 297 14.09 9.58 -15.04
C PHE A 297 14.15 10.66 -13.99
N ASP A 298 14.22 10.27 -12.72
CA ASP A 298 14.95 11.09 -11.77
C ASP A 298 16.45 11.14 -12.14
N LEU A 299 17.11 12.22 -11.75
CA LEU A 299 18.53 12.42 -12.04
C LEU A 299 19.40 11.98 -10.86
N ASP A 300 19.14 12.54 -9.68
CA ASP A 300 20.06 12.50 -8.55
C ASP A 300 19.98 11.14 -7.87
N ASP A 301 21.11 10.48 -7.60
CA ASP A 301 21.17 9.11 -7.03
C ASP A 301 20.53 8.01 -7.91
N THR A 302 19.90 8.39 -9.03
CA THR A 302 19.37 7.49 -10.07
C THR A 302 20.36 7.28 -11.23
N LEU A 303 20.97 8.35 -11.75
CA LEU A 303 21.89 8.28 -12.90
C LEU A 303 23.38 8.41 -12.51
N TYR A 304 23.65 9.00 -11.34
CA TYR A 304 24.98 9.21 -10.77
C TYR A 304 24.87 9.35 -9.23
N ASP A 305 25.97 9.12 -8.51
CA ASP A 305 26.01 9.34 -7.04
C ASP A 305 26.09 10.84 -6.72
N ASN A 306 25.04 11.37 -6.11
CA ASN A 306 24.90 12.81 -5.87
C ASN A 306 25.59 13.26 -4.57
N ARG A 307 25.77 12.35 -3.59
CA ARG A 307 26.31 12.70 -2.26
C ARG A 307 27.67 13.40 -2.30
N PRO A 308 28.71 12.87 -2.96
CA PRO A 308 30.02 13.53 -2.99
C PRO A 308 29.97 14.89 -3.70
N VAL A 309 29.10 15.05 -4.70
CA VAL A 309 28.89 16.33 -5.39
C VAL A 309 28.28 17.35 -4.44
N ILE A 310 27.23 16.98 -3.70
CA ILE A 310 26.55 17.87 -2.74
C ILE A 310 27.47 18.25 -1.58
N ASP A 311 28.23 17.31 -1.02
CA ASP A 311 29.14 17.57 0.10
C ASP A 311 30.22 18.58 -0.29
N ARG A 312 30.86 18.38 -1.46
CA ARG A 312 31.84 19.34 -2.01
C ARG A 312 31.18 20.69 -2.31
N THR A 313 30.01 20.68 -2.95
CA THR A 313 29.29 21.92 -3.29
C THR A 313 28.96 22.72 -2.05
N LEU A 314 28.49 22.07 -0.98
CA LEU A 314 28.17 22.74 0.28
C LEU A 314 29.43 23.31 0.94
N HIS A 315 30.53 22.56 0.96
CA HIS A 315 31.80 23.02 1.50
C HIS A 315 32.30 24.29 0.78
N GLU A 316 32.38 24.24 -0.54
CA GLU A 316 32.88 25.33 -1.37
C GLU A 316 31.95 26.56 -1.33
N SER A 317 30.64 26.34 -1.35
CA SER A 317 29.65 27.44 -1.26
C SER A 317 29.74 28.16 0.09
N LEU A 318 29.91 27.42 1.20
CA LEU A 318 30.08 28.03 2.51
C LEU A 318 31.42 28.77 2.64
N SER A 319 32.49 28.23 2.05
CA SER A 319 33.79 28.89 1.96
C SER A 319 33.70 30.22 1.18
N PHE A 320 32.97 30.21 0.06
CA PHE A 320 32.67 31.40 -0.73
C PHE A 320 31.92 32.45 0.10
N VAL A 321 30.84 32.07 0.77
CA VAL A 321 30.04 33.02 1.59
C VAL A 321 30.87 33.61 2.74
N ARG A 322 31.69 32.80 3.42
CA ARG A 322 32.56 33.27 4.52
C ARG A 322 33.63 34.26 4.07
N SER A 323 34.14 34.08 2.84
CA SER A 323 35.16 34.96 2.27
C SER A 323 34.57 36.21 1.60
N TYR A 324 33.26 36.24 1.33
CA TYR A 324 32.59 37.34 0.66
C TYR A 324 32.63 38.67 1.45
N HIS A 325 32.45 38.61 2.78
CA HIS A 325 32.48 39.80 3.63
C HIS A 325 32.94 39.46 5.06
N PRO A 326 33.70 40.32 5.76
CA PRO A 326 34.21 40.03 7.11
C PRO A 326 33.13 39.66 8.13
N SER A 327 31.93 40.25 8.04
CA SER A 327 30.81 39.94 8.94
C SER A 327 30.19 38.56 8.70
N LEU A 328 30.52 37.88 7.61
CA LEU A 328 30.06 36.52 7.27
C LEU A 328 31.06 35.43 7.66
N SER A 329 32.20 35.79 8.27
CA SER A 329 33.26 34.83 8.63
C SER A 329 32.80 33.66 9.51
N GLN A 330 31.73 33.85 10.30
CA GLN A 330 31.12 32.82 11.14
C GLN A 330 29.88 32.17 10.52
N PHE A 331 29.47 32.55 9.31
CA PHE A 331 28.30 31.98 8.64
C PHE A 331 28.52 30.48 8.38
N ASP A 332 27.55 29.63 8.71
CA ASP A 332 27.68 28.19 8.59
C ASP A 332 26.40 27.52 8.05
N ALA A 333 26.46 26.19 7.89
CA ALA A 333 25.33 25.41 7.39
C ALA A 333 24.12 25.44 8.34
N SER A 334 24.35 25.55 9.65
CA SER A 334 23.28 25.57 10.66
C SER A 334 22.46 26.85 10.52
N GLU A 335 23.14 27.99 10.39
CA GLU A 335 22.52 29.28 10.18
C GLU A 335 21.75 29.32 8.85
N LEU A 336 22.34 28.84 7.76
CA LEU A 336 21.65 28.75 6.47
C LEU A 336 20.38 27.90 6.55
N ASN A 337 20.43 26.74 7.24
CA ASN A 337 19.26 25.89 7.44
C ASN A 337 18.19 26.58 8.29
N ARG A 338 18.57 27.29 9.36
CA ARG A 338 17.64 28.06 10.20
C ARG A 338 16.91 29.13 9.40
N LEU A 339 17.62 29.86 8.55
CA LEU A 339 17.04 30.89 7.68
C LEU A 339 16.11 30.28 6.63
N ARG A 340 16.47 29.13 6.04
CA ARG A 340 15.58 28.37 5.16
C ARG A 340 14.29 27.96 5.85
N GLN A 341 14.35 27.43 7.08
CA GLN A 341 13.15 27.08 7.85
C GLN A 341 12.29 28.30 8.18
N THR A 342 12.92 29.44 8.46
CA THR A 342 12.20 30.71 8.69
C THR A 342 11.43 31.13 7.44
N LEU A 343 12.07 31.09 6.26
CA LEU A 343 11.43 31.40 4.99
C LEU A 343 10.30 30.43 4.64
N LEU A 344 10.49 29.13 4.92
CA LEU A 344 9.46 28.11 4.70
C LEU A 344 8.22 28.34 5.57
N ALA A 345 8.41 28.78 6.81
CA ALA A 345 7.30 29.09 7.71
C ALA A 345 6.48 30.30 7.23
N SER A 346 7.13 31.30 6.63
CA SER A 346 6.43 32.47 6.07
C SER A 346 5.84 32.24 4.68
N GLU A 347 6.50 31.41 3.86
CA GLU A 347 6.15 31.16 2.47
C GLU A 347 6.21 29.64 2.20
N PRO A 348 5.16 28.88 2.54
CA PRO A 348 5.19 27.41 2.49
C PRO A 348 5.49 26.81 1.12
N GLU A 349 5.18 27.52 0.02
CA GLU A 349 5.39 27.03 -1.35
C GLU A 349 6.84 27.18 -1.84
N ILE A 350 7.69 27.94 -1.14
CA ILE A 350 9.06 28.25 -1.59
C ILE A 350 9.93 27.01 -1.74
N TYR A 351 9.64 25.92 -1.01
CA TYR A 351 10.45 24.71 -1.06
C TYR A 351 10.41 23.99 -2.41
N HIS A 352 9.39 24.26 -3.23
CA HIS A 352 9.29 23.72 -4.58
C HIS A 352 10.36 24.32 -5.50
N ASP A 353 10.79 25.57 -5.25
CA ASP A 353 11.93 26.18 -5.92
C ASP A 353 13.14 26.23 -4.97
N VAL A 354 13.91 25.13 -4.97
CA VAL A 354 15.09 24.99 -4.11
C VAL A 354 16.20 26.01 -4.42
N THR A 355 16.22 26.56 -5.63
CA THR A 355 17.20 27.56 -6.04
C THR A 355 16.85 28.90 -5.42
N GLU A 356 15.60 29.34 -5.58
CA GLU A 356 15.11 30.59 -5.01
C GLU A 356 15.10 30.54 -3.47
N TRP A 357 14.72 29.40 -2.90
CA TRP A 357 14.75 29.19 -1.45
C TRP A 357 16.16 29.37 -0.87
N ARG A 358 17.19 28.82 -1.54
CA ARG A 358 18.58 28.99 -1.12
C ARG A 358 19.05 30.43 -1.31
N ARG A 359 18.75 31.04 -2.45
CA ARG A 359 19.13 32.43 -2.76
C ARG A 359 18.59 33.40 -1.71
N ARG A 360 17.30 33.30 -1.37
CA ARG A 360 16.67 34.17 -0.35
C ARG A 360 17.20 33.92 1.05
N ALA A 361 17.53 32.68 1.40
CA ALA A 361 18.13 32.37 2.69
C ALA A 361 19.54 33.00 2.83
N LEU A 362 20.33 32.97 1.75
CA LEU A 362 21.64 33.63 1.69
C LEU A 362 21.49 35.16 1.78
N GLU A 363 20.59 35.75 1.00
CA GLU A 363 20.30 37.19 1.04
C GLU A 363 19.88 37.65 2.45
N LEU A 364 18.98 36.91 3.11
CA LEU A 364 18.56 37.20 4.48
C LEU A 364 19.72 37.05 5.48
N GLY A 365 20.57 36.03 5.30
CA GLY A 365 21.78 35.83 6.12
C GLY A 365 22.76 36.99 5.99
N MET A 366 22.94 37.51 4.78
CA MET A 366 23.78 38.68 4.51
C MET A 366 23.21 39.96 5.11
N ILE A 367 21.90 40.18 5.03
CA ILE A 367 21.21 41.30 5.70
C ILE A 367 21.39 41.21 7.22
N ASN A 368 21.18 40.03 7.80
CA ASN A 368 21.36 39.79 9.24
C ASN A 368 22.80 40.03 9.70
N ALA A 369 23.78 39.79 8.83
CA ALA A 369 25.19 40.09 9.06
C ALA A 369 25.56 41.57 8.84
N GLY A 370 24.57 42.44 8.57
CA GLY A 370 24.74 43.89 8.48
C GLY A 370 25.02 44.44 7.07
N LEU A 371 24.91 43.63 6.02
CA LEU A 371 25.04 44.14 4.64
C LEU A 371 23.79 44.93 4.22
N SER A 372 23.97 45.92 3.35
CA SER A 372 22.84 46.61 2.72
C SER A 372 22.04 45.66 1.83
N ALA A 373 20.75 45.92 1.62
CA ALA A 373 19.91 45.08 0.77
C ALA A 373 20.47 44.88 -0.65
N ALA A 374 21.08 45.92 -1.24
CA ALA A 374 21.70 45.82 -2.56
C ALA A 374 22.92 44.89 -2.55
N MET A 375 23.82 45.03 -1.56
CA MET A 375 24.99 44.17 -1.42
C MET A 375 24.61 42.72 -1.10
N ALA A 376 23.61 42.52 -0.25
CA ALA A 376 23.11 41.20 0.11
C ALA A 376 22.50 40.46 -1.09
N LYS A 377 21.73 41.19 -1.92
CA LYS A 377 21.17 40.63 -3.15
C LYS A 377 22.27 40.18 -4.12
N THR A 378 23.24 41.05 -4.42
CA THR A 378 24.36 40.73 -5.31
C THR A 378 25.20 39.58 -4.77
N GLY A 379 25.52 39.60 -3.46
CA GLY A 379 26.28 38.51 -2.83
C GLY A 379 25.55 37.18 -2.86
N ALA A 380 24.23 37.16 -2.68
CA ALA A 380 23.43 35.96 -2.80
C ALA A 380 23.40 35.41 -4.24
N GLU A 381 23.32 36.29 -5.25
CA GLU A 381 23.40 35.89 -6.66
C GLU A 381 24.77 35.27 -7.00
N GLU A 382 25.87 35.89 -6.57
CA GLU A 382 27.23 35.37 -6.76
C GLU A 382 27.45 34.04 -6.02
N ALA A 383 26.95 33.93 -4.79
CA ALA A 383 27.01 32.67 -4.03
C ALA A 383 26.20 31.56 -4.71
N MET A 384 25.06 31.88 -5.32
CA MET A 384 24.30 30.92 -6.12
C MET A 384 25.00 30.53 -7.42
N ALA A 385 25.74 31.45 -8.06
CA ALA A 385 26.58 31.13 -9.21
C ALA A 385 27.74 30.18 -8.83
N ASN A 386 28.39 30.42 -7.69
CA ASN A 386 29.39 29.51 -7.13
C ASN A 386 28.80 28.13 -6.83
N PHE A 387 27.63 28.08 -6.18
CA PHE A 387 26.90 26.83 -5.93
C PHE A 387 26.64 26.08 -7.24
N ALA A 388 26.11 26.77 -8.26
CA ALA A 388 25.79 26.16 -9.56
C ALA A 388 27.04 25.59 -10.24
N HIS A 389 28.18 26.29 -10.18
CA HIS A 389 29.44 25.80 -10.72
C HIS A 389 29.86 24.49 -10.06
N TRP A 390 29.97 24.44 -8.73
CA TRP A 390 30.39 23.23 -8.03
C TRP A 390 29.39 22.07 -8.15
N ARG A 391 28.10 22.39 -8.23
CA ARG A 391 27.01 21.43 -8.44
C ARG A 391 27.03 20.79 -9.82
N SER A 392 27.56 21.50 -10.82
CA SER A 392 27.65 21.03 -12.20
C SER A 392 28.81 20.05 -12.46
N LEU A 393 29.80 20.01 -11.55
CA LEU A 393 30.97 19.14 -11.67
C LEU A 393 30.63 17.70 -11.27
N ILE A 394 29.77 17.05 -12.05
CA ILE A 394 29.30 15.68 -11.83
C ILE A 394 30.11 14.74 -12.71
N ASP A 395 30.59 13.64 -12.12
CA ASP A 395 31.17 12.53 -12.88
C ASP A 395 30.07 11.49 -13.11
N VAL A 396 29.64 11.35 -14.35
CA VAL A 396 28.59 10.38 -14.72
C VAL A 396 29.28 9.09 -15.19
N PRO A 397 28.97 7.93 -14.59
CA PRO A 397 29.59 6.67 -15.00
C PRO A 397 29.37 6.35 -16.48
N GLN A 398 30.39 5.83 -17.18
CA GLN A 398 30.27 5.42 -18.59
C GLN A 398 29.13 4.39 -18.80
N GLU A 399 28.90 3.50 -17.83
CA GLU A 399 27.79 2.54 -17.86
C GLU A 399 26.42 3.24 -17.94
N THR A 400 26.25 4.39 -17.30
CA THR A 400 25.04 5.22 -17.40
C THR A 400 24.87 5.75 -18.82
N HIS A 401 25.94 6.29 -19.43
CA HIS A 401 25.92 6.77 -20.82
C HIS A 401 25.53 5.64 -21.80
N ASP A 402 26.16 4.48 -21.65
CA ASP A 402 25.92 3.32 -22.52
C ASP A 402 24.47 2.81 -22.40
N THR A 403 23.93 2.85 -21.17
CA THR A 403 22.54 2.45 -20.89
C THR A 403 21.55 3.45 -21.49
N LEU A 404 21.75 4.75 -21.27
CA LEU A 404 20.86 5.79 -21.80
C LEU A 404 20.88 5.82 -23.33
N ALA A 405 22.05 5.63 -23.95
CA ALA A 405 22.17 5.53 -25.41
C ALA A 405 21.29 4.41 -25.97
N GLN A 406 21.38 3.20 -25.40
CA GLN A 406 20.57 2.06 -25.84
C GLN A 406 19.07 2.27 -25.61
N LEU A 407 18.68 2.84 -24.47
CA LEU A 407 17.27 3.12 -24.19
C LEU A 407 16.71 4.19 -25.14
N ALA A 408 17.50 5.21 -25.48
CA ALA A 408 17.12 6.30 -26.38
C ALA A 408 16.85 5.82 -27.83
N GLU A 409 17.45 4.71 -28.26
CA GLU A 409 17.16 4.10 -29.57
C GLU A 409 15.72 3.60 -29.67
N LYS A 410 15.14 3.13 -28.55
CA LYS A 410 13.79 2.55 -28.51
C LYS A 410 12.71 3.52 -28.04
N TRP A 411 13.02 4.37 -27.06
CA TRP A 411 12.05 5.24 -26.41
C TRP A 411 12.57 6.67 -26.23
N PRO A 412 11.71 7.69 -26.35
CA PRO A 412 12.07 9.03 -25.92
C PRO A 412 12.31 9.05 -24.41
N LEU A 413 13.42 9.66 -24.00
CA LEU A 413 13.81 9.82 -22.59
C LEU A 413 13.58 11.27 -22.14
N VAL A 414 13.11 11.44 -20.91
CA VAL A 414 12.87 12.74 -20.27
C VAL A 414 13.45 12.74 -18.86
N ALA A 415 14.05 13.85 -18.44
CA ALA A 415 14.52 14.01 -17.06
C ALA A 415 13.52 14.83 -16.23
N ILE A 416 13.27 14.42 -14.98
CA ILE A 416 12.41 15.10 -14.01
C ILE A 416 13.13 15.16 -12.66
N THR A 417 13.53 16.35 -12.21
CA THR A 417 14.30 16.53 -10.97
C THR A 417 13.62 17.49 -9.99
N ASN A 418 13.71 17.18 -8.69
CA ASN A 418 13.40 18.12 -7.61
C ASN A 418 14.53 19.13 -7.34
N GLY A 419 15.72 18.79 -7.81
CA GLY A 419 16.91 19.63 -7.68
C GLY A 419 17.02 20.66 -8.80
N ASN A 420 18.21 21.24 -8.90
CA ASN A 420 18.57 22.23 -9.91
C ASN A 420 19.70 21.73 -10.82
N ALA A 421 19.86 20.41 -10.94
CA ALA A 421 20.81 19.78 -11.85
C ALA A 421 20.52 20.21 -13.29
N GLN A 422 21.60 20.41 -14.06
CA GLN A 422 21.57 20.86 -15.45
C GLN A 422 22.32 19.84 -16.32
N PRO A 423 21.64 18.83 -16.86
CA PRO A 423 22.23 17.75 -17.66
C PRO A 423 23.19 18.19 -18.77
N GLU A 424 23.02 19.41 -19.28
CA GLU A 424 23.87 20.03 -20.30
C GLU A 424 25.32 20.24 -19.84
N LEU A 425 25.55 20.38 -18.53
CA LEU A 425 26.87 20.68 -17.98
C LEU A 425 27.72 19.44 -17.67
N PHE A 426 27.10 18.25 -17.69
CA PHE A 426 27.77 16.99 -17.35
C PHE A 426 27.41 15.86 -18.34
N GLY A 427 27.16 16.22 -19.60
CA GLY A 427 27.14 15.27 -20.72
C GLY A 427 25.91 14.38 -20.84
N LEU A 428 24.79 14.75 -20.18
CA LEU A 428 23.54 13.98 -20.27
C LEU A 428 22.48 14.61 -21.19
N SER A 429 22.68 15.84 -21.69
CA SER A 429 21.67 16.54 -22.52
C SER A 429 21.27 15.78 -23.78
N ASP A 430 22.23 15.09 -24.41
CA ASP A 430 22.03 14.47 -25.72
C ASP A 430 21.07 13.28 -25.69
N TYR A 431 20.83 12.69 -24.52
CA TYR A 431 19.91 11.57 -24.34
C TYR A 431 18.46 12.00 -24.07
N PHE A 432 18.27 13.20 -23.50
CA PHE A 432 16.97 13.66 -23.03
C PHE A 432 16.32 14.60 -24.04
N ARG A 433 15.06 14.33 -24.38
CA ARG A 433 14.28 15.20 -25.27
C ARG A 433 14.02 16.57 -24.64
N PHE A 434 13.84 16.60 -23.32
CA PHE A 434 13.74 17.79 -22.49
C PHE A 434 13.93 17.42 -21.01
N VAL A 435 14.16 18.44 -20.18
CA VAL A 435 14.33 18.34 -18.73
C VAL A 435 13.24 19.17 -18.04
N LEU A 436 12.63 18.63 -17.00
CA LEU A 436 11.68 19.33 -16.12
C LEU A 436 12.27 19.50 -14.72
N ARG A 437 12.11 20.70 -14.15
CA ARG A 437 12.65 21.07 -12.84
C ARG A 437 11.59 21.64 -11.92
N ALA A 438 11.62 21.22 -10.66
CA ALA A 438 10.75 21.77 -9.63
C ALA A 438 10.96 23.28 -9.47
N GLY A 439 9.87 24.01 -9.28
CA GLY A 439 9.82 25.47 -9.34
C GLY A 439 9.34 25.92 -10.72
N PRO A 440 10.24 26.06 -11.72
CA PRO A 440 9.88 26.55 -13.06
C PRO A 440 8.84 25.69 -13.79
N ASP A 441 8.90 24.36 -13.66
CA ASP A 441 8.01 23.42 -14.36
C ASP A 441 6.88 22.87 -13.46
N GLY A 442 6.72 23.40 -12.25
CA GLY A 442 5.66 23.02 -11.30
C GLY A 442 6.18 22.57 -9.94
N ARG A 443 5.29 22.05 -9.10
CA ARG A 443 5.66 21.59 -7.75
C ARG A 443 6.59 20.37 -7.82
N SER A 444 7.49 20.30 -6.84
CA SER A 444 8.42 19.17 -6.67
C SER A 444 7.67 17.84 -6.53
N LYS A 445 8.24 16.75 -7.03
CA LYS A 445 7.78 15.38 -6.70
C LYS A 445 7.65 15.22 -5.18
N PRO A 446 6.62 14.53 -4.66
CA PRO A 446 5.71 13.60 -5.34
C PRO A 446 4.47 14.24 -5.99
N PHE A 447 4.39 15.57 -6.08
CA PHE A 447 3.24 16.22 -6.73
C PHE A 447 3.18 15.87 -8.23
N ALA A 448 1.96 15.81 -8.77
CA ALA A 448 1.72 15.30 -10.12
C ALA A 448 2.15 16.25 -11.24
N ASP A 449 2.46 17.50 -10.92
CA ASP A 449 2.63 18.61 -11.87
C ASP A 449 3.66 18.27 -12.97
N MET A 450 4.89 17.93 -12.59
CA MET A 450 5.94 17.61 -13.58
C MET A 450 5.69 16.28 -14.31
N TYR A 451 5.04 15.31 -13.68
CA TYR A 451 4.66 14.05 -14.34
C TYR A 451 3.62 14.29 -15.44
N HIS A 452 2.58 15.05 -15.13
CA HIS A 452 1.56 15.44 -16.11
C HIS A 452 2.17 16.26 -17.24
N LEU A 453 3.04 17.22 -16.91
CA LEU A 453 3.71 18.05 -17.90
C LEU A 453 4.62 17.23 -18.83
N ALA A 454 5.31 16.21 -18.30
CA ALA A 454 6.09 15.28 -19.13
C ALA A 454 5.20 14.51 -20.10
N ALA A 455 4.07 13.97 -19.62
CA ALA A 455 3.11 13.25 -20.46
C ALA A 455 2.48 14.14 -21.54
N GLU A 456 2.14 15.38 -21.17
CA GLU A 456 1.61 16.39 -22.09
C GLU A 456 2.62 16.73 -23.19
N ARG A 457 3.86 17.06 -22.84
CA ARG A 457 4.92 17.40 -23.83
C ARG A 457 5.30 16.21 -24.70
N LEU A 458 5.19 14.98 -24.19
CA LEU A 458 5.38 13.76 -24.98
C LEU A 458 4.16 13.39 -25.83
N ALA A 459 2.99 13.99 -25.58
CA ALA A 459 1.71 13.62 -26.16
C ALA A 459 1.36 12.13 -25.96
N LEU A 460 1.64 11.60 -24.77
CA LEU A 460 1.43 10.19 -24.42
C LEU A 460 0.48 10.03 -23.22
N PRO A 461 -0.32 8.95 -23.17
CA PRO A 461 -1.07 8.59 -21.97
C PRO A 461 -0.12 8.27 -20.81
N LEU A 462 -0.45 8.72 -19.59
CA LEU A 462 0.36 8.52 -18.38
C LEU A 462 0.74 7.05 -18.16
N GLY A 463 -0.21 6.12 -18.33
CA GLY A 463 0.03 4.69 -18.18
C GLY A 463 1.00 4.07 -19.18
N GLN A 464 1.42 4.79 -20.22
CA GLN A 464 2.46 4.34 -21.18
C GLN A 464 3.86 4.87 -20.85
N ILE A 465 4.01 5.62 -19.77
CA ILE A 465 5.28 6.20 -19.35
C ILE A 465 5.76 5.44 -18.12
N LEU A 466 7.00 4.93 -18.18
CA LEU A 466 7.68 4.34 -17.04
C LEU A 466 8.61 5.39 -16.43
N HIS A 467 8.33 5.78 -15.20
CA HIS A 467 9.20 6.65 -14.41
C HIS A 467 10.22 5.81 -13.65
N VAL A 468 11.50 6.15 -13.75
CA VAL A 468 12.61 5.48 -13.10
C VAL A 468 13.19 6.43 -12.06
N GLY A 469 13.32 5.99 -10.81
CA GLY A 469 13.92 6.77 -9.74
C GLY A 469 14.29 5.94 -8.52
N ASP A 470 15.07 6.51 -7.61
CA ASP A 470 15.66 5.83 -6.46
C ASP A 470 14.85 6.03 -5.17
N ASP A 471 13.94 7.02 -5.14
CA ASP A 471 13.15 7.33 -3.96
C ASP A 471 11.71 6.79 -4.04
N LEU A 472 11.29 6.14 -2.95
CA LEU A 472 9.99 5.44 -2.91
C LEU A 472 8.81 6.39 -2.78
N THR A 473 9.01 7.61 -2.26
CA THR A 473 7.94 8.60 -2.10
C THR A 473 7.82 9.48 -3.32
N THR A 474 8.89 10.16 -3.67
CA THR A 474 8.95 11.16 -4.72
C THR A 474 8.80 10.51 -6.08
N ASP A 475 9.55 9.45 -6.37
CA ASP A 475 9.53 8.80 -7.69
C ASP A 475 8.46 7.72 -7.79
N VAL A 476 8.51 6.72 -6.92
CA VAL A 476 7.62 5.56 -7.04
C VAL A 476 6.18 5.93 -6.68
N ALA A 477 5.94 6.44 -5.47
CA ALA A 477 4.58 6.80 -5.07
C ALA A 477 4.06 8.01 -5.85
N GLY A 478 4.91 8.99 -6.19
CA GLY A 478 4.54 10.15 -7.00
C GLY A 478 4.02 9.75 -8.38
N SER A 479 4.82 9.00 -9.14
CA SER A 479 4.46 8.55 -10.49
C SER A 479 3.25 7.60 -10.51
N ILE A 480 3.13 6.69 -9.54
CA ILE A 480 1.98 5.77 -9.47
C ILE A 480 0.68 6.55 -9.19
N ARG A 481 0.71 7.55 -8.30
CA ARG A 481 -0.49 8.32 -7.93
C ARG A 481 -1.05 9.12 -9.10
N CYS A 482 -0.21 9.56 -10.03
CA CYS A 482 -0.66 10.21 -11.25
C CYS A 482 -0.99 9.22 -12.39
N GLY A 483 -0.85 7.91 -12.17
CA GLY A 483 -1.21 6.88 -13.14
C GLY A 483 -0.10 6.51 -14.14
N MET A 484 1.16 6.89 -13.87
CA MET A 484 2.32 6.36 -14.59
C MET A 484 2.72 4.97 -14.08
N GLN A 485 3.55 4.29 -14.86
CA GLN A 485 4.28 3.12 -14.39
C GLN A 485 5.55 3.56 -13.65
N ALA A 486 6.06 2.73 -12.73
CA ALA A 486 7.20 3.08 -11.88
C ALA A 486 8.24 1.96 -11.83
N CYS A 487 9.50 2.32 -12.04
CA CYS A 487 10.66 1.48 -11.80
C CYS A 487 11.45 2.09 -10.64
N TRP A 488 11.68 1.30 -9.61
CA TRP A 488 12.53 1.67 -8.50
C TRP A 488 13.94 1.16 -8.73
N ILE A 489 14.92 2.06 -8.83
CA ILE A 489 16.32 1.68 -8.74
C ILE A 489 16.72 1.61 -7.28
N LYS A 490 17.01 0.40 -6.81
CA LYS A 490 17.25 0.11 -5.41
C LYS A 490 18.61 0.66 -4.97
N PRO A 491 18.67 1.63 -4.03
CA PRO A 491 19.94 2.10 -3.49
C PRO A 491 20.68 0.98 -2.74
N GLN A 492 22.00 1.08 -2.65
CA GLN A 492 22.82 0.05 -2.01
C GLN A 492 22.45 -0.12 -0.53
N GLY A 493 22.06 -1.33 -0.13
CA GLY A 493 21.61 -1.63 1.24
C GLY A 493 20.18 -1.20 1.57
N ALA A 494 19.47 -0.53 0.65
CA ALA A 494 18.04 -0.29 0.81
C ALA A 494 17.27 -1.60 0.74
N ASP A 495 16.10 -1.66 1.36
CA ASP A 495 15.16 -2.77 1.22
C ASP A 495 13.76 -2.18 1.18
N LEU A 496 12.99 -2.52 0.15
CA LEU A 496 11.60 -2.10 -0.02
C LEU A 496 10.76 -2.38 1.26
N MET A 497 11.18 -3.39 2.02
CA MET A 497 10.56 -3.86 3.26
C MET A 497 11.00 -3.09 4.53
N ARG A 498 12.08 -2.31 4.46
CA ARG A 498 12.67 -1.57 5.61
C ARG A 498 12.62 -0.05 5.45
N THR A 499 12.48 0.46 4.22
CA THR A 499 12.39 1.90 3.96
C THR A 499 11.07 2.47 4.47
N ALA A 500 11.12 3.60 5.17
CA ALA A 500 9.98 4.20 5.88
C ALA A 500 8.78 4.62 4.99
N ASP A 501 9.01 4.68 3.68
CA ASP A 501 8.21 5.45 2.73
C ASP A 501 7.45 4.60 1.67
N SER A 502 7.54 3.26 1.70
CA SER A 502 6.86 2.38 0.74
C SER A 502 5.36 2.21 1.02
N ARG A 503 4.56 3.24 0.77
CA ARG A 503 3.09 3.10 0.76
C ARG A 503 2.55 2.46 -0.52
N LEU A 504 3.34 2.49 -1.60
CA LEU A 504 3.02 1.93 -2.92
C LEU A 504 4.22 1.17 -3.48
N LEU A 505 4.01 -0.11 -3.86
CA LEU A 505 5.05 -0.90 -4.51
C LEU A 505 5.30 -0.42 -5.96
N PRO A 506 6.53 -0.45 -6.49
CA PRO A 506 6.80 -0.13 -7.89
C PRO A 506 6.20 -1.18 -8.85
N HIS A 507 6.31 -0.97 -10.16
CA HIS A 507 6.07 -2.02 -11.15
C HIS A 507 7.27 -2.94 -11.26
N ILE A 508 8.46 -2.33 -11.31
CA ILE A 508 9.75 -2.99 -11.45
C ILE A 508 10.69 -2.51 -10.34
N GLU A 509 11.44 -3.41 -9.73
CA GLU A 509 12.65 -3.10 -8.95
C GLU A 509 13.87 -3.56 -9.77
N ILE A 510 14.89 -2.71 -9.83
CA ILE A 510 16.21 -3.03 -10.41
C ILE A 510 17.29 -2.67 -9.41
N SER A 511 18.41 -3.40 -9.43
CA SER A 511 19.59 -3.09 -8.61
C SER A 511 20.61 -2.19 -9.31
N ARG A 512 20.50 -2.05 -10.63
CA ARG A 512 21.39 -1.27 -11.50
C ARG A 512 20.61 -0.71 -12.67
N LEU A 513 21.00 0.46 -13.15
CA LEU A 513 20.36 1.13 -14.29
C LEU A 513 20.42 0.27 -15.56
N ALA A 514 21.58 -0.38 -15.81
CA ALA A 514 21.81 -1.25 -16.96
C ALA A 514 20.76 -2.35 -17.14
N SER A 515 20.14 -2.83 -16.05
CA SER A 515 19.10 -3.85 -16.10
C SER A 515 17.85 -3.40 -16.88
N LEU A 516 17.61 -2.09 -17.07
CA LEU A 516 16.52 -1.58 -17.91
C LEU A 516 16.66 -1.97 -19.38
N THR A 517 17.88 -2.21 -19.87
CA THR A 517 18.10 -2.65 -21.27
C THR A 517 17.42 -3.99 -21.56
N SER A 518 17.14 -4.81 -20.55
CA SER A 518 16.37 -6.06 -20.70
C SER A 518 14.89 -5.85 -21.08
N LEU A 519 14.39 -4.62 -21.06
CA LEU A 519 13.05 -4.25 -21.52
C LEU A 519 13.01 -3.89 -23.03
N ILE A 520 14.17 -3.74 -23.67
CA ILE A 520 14.33 -3.58 -25.12
C ILE A 520 14.01 -4.92 -25.79
#